data_AF-A0A367JJ12-F1
#
_entry.id   AF-A0A367JJ12-F1
#
_cell.length_a   1.000
_cell.length_b   1.000
_cell.length_c   1.000
_cell.angle_alpha   90.00
_cell.angle_beta   90.00
_cell.angle_gamma   90.00
#
_symmetry.space_group_name_H-M   'P 1'
#
loop_
_entity.id
_entity.type
_entity.pdbx_description
1 polymer ?
#
loop_
_entity_poly.entity_id
_entity_poly.type
_entity_poly.pdbx_seq_one_letter_code
_entity_poly.pdbx_strand_id
1 'polypeptide(L)'
;MDSKNTPYVGPSQIVQSFSSRIPCSFLPRRSNTKKVPLTKGNLVLDCPAPTQLMDISARKEKEFSMMRYTAVTCDPDQFAANQYTLRPQLMNRNTELFVAMTMYNEDESLFCRTMHGVMKNIAHLCSRSRSKVWNTDGWKKVVVCIVADGRKKCDPRVMDVLTAMGVYQTGVAKNAVNDQPVQAHLFEYTTQVSVDSDLRIRGAEKGIVPVQILFCLKEQNAKKINSHRWFFNAFGSVLQPNICVLLDVGTRPGNSSIYHLWKAFDMNPHVGGACGEVCVMKGTACLDLLNPLVAAQNFEYKMSNILDKPLESVFGYISVLPGAFSAYRYAAIQNDIHGQGPLQKYFLGEQQADTDNIFTANMYLAEDRILCFELLAKKHQRWVLKYVQSAFGETDVPNQLPEFISQRRRWLNGSFFAAVYSQYHFSRIWSTNHTVGRKLALSLEFFYNFVHLIFSWLGMGNFYLTFYFVTKSLTTPEMDPFGDGWGEHMFLGLWYLYIFLFISSFICAMGNRPQG
;
A
#
# COMPACT_ATOMS: atom_id res chain seq x y z
N MET A 1 -53.42 5.78 -25.36
CA MET A 1 -53.58 6.31 -23.99
C MET A 1 -52.30 5.98 -23.25
N ASP A 2 -51.58 7.03 -22.91
CA ASP A 2 -50.12 7.06 -22.89
C ASP A 2 -49.47 6.39 -21.67
N SER A 3 -48.48 5.55 -21.97
CA SER A 3 -47.46 5.07 -21.05
C SER A 3 -46.57 6.24 -20.63
N LYS A 4 -46.61 6.60 -19.35
CA LYS A 4 -45.69 7.59 -18.77
C LYS A 4 -44.26 7.06 -18.82
N ASN A 5 -43.49 7.57 -19.79
CA ASN A 5 -42.04 7.56 -19.82
C ASN A 5 -41.49 8.22 -18.55
N THR A 6 -40.94 7.43 -17.64
CA THR A 6 -39.99 7.93 -16.64
C THR A 6 -38.66 8.20 -17.34
N PRO A 7 -38.09 9.42 -17.28
CA PRO A 7 -36.83 9.71 -17.93
C PRO A 7 -35.69 8.96 -17.23
N TYR A 8 -34.88 8.27 -18.03
CA TYR A 8 -33.66 7.60 -17.59
C TYR A 8 -32.61 8.68 -17.28
N VAL A 9 -32.27 8.85 -15.99
CA VAL A 9 -31.24 9.80 -15.53
C VAL A 9 -29.89 9.09 -15.56
N GLY A 10 -28.95 9.60 -16.35
CA GLY A 10 -27.61 9.03 -16.50
C GLY A 10 -26.75 9.15 -15.23
N PRO A 11 -25.77 8.25 -15.01
CA PRO A 11 -25.00 8.15 -13.77
C PRO A 11 -24.12 9.39 -13.45
N SER A 12 -23.66 10.11 -14.46
CA SER A 12 -22.93 11.38 -14.30
C SER A 12 -23.78 12.49 -13.65
N GLN A 13 -25.11 12.48 -13.89
CA GLN A 13 -26.03 13.45 -13.30
C GLN A 13 -26.33 13.19 -11.83
N ILE A 14 -26.07 12.00 -11.27
CA ILE A 14 -26.31 11.74 -9.83
C ILE A 14 -25.14 12.30 -9.00
N VAL A 15 -23.90 12.00 -9.39
CA VAL A 15 -22.68 12.56 -8.79
C VAL A 15 -22.64 14.07 -8.99
N GLN A 16 -22.96 14.55 -10.20
CA GLN A 16 -23.14 15.97 -10.44
C GLN A 16 -24.37 16.50 -9.70
N SER A 17 -25.48 15.80 -9.49
CA SER A 17 -26.60 16.35 -8.70
C SER A 17 -26.26 16.47 -7.23
N PHE A 18 -25.41 15.61 -6.68
CA PHE A 18 -24.87 15.79 -5.33
C PHE A 18 -23.86 16.95 -5.31
N SER A 19 -22.92 17.02 -6.26
CA SER A 19 -21.93 18.12 -6.36
C SER A 19 -22.54 19.49 -6.72
N SER A 20 -23.56 19.54 -7.58
CA SER A 20 -24.23 20.75 -8.09
C SER A 20 -25.47 21.17 -7.30
N ARG A 21 -26.00 20.31 -6.42
CA ARG A 21 -27.02 20.67 -5.41
C ARG A 21 -26.47 20.81 -4.00
N ILE A 22 -25.16 20.66 -3.81
CA ILE A 22 -24.47 21.36 -2.73
C ILE A 22 -24.40 22.82 -3.18
N PRO A 23 -25.03 23.79 -2.49
CA PRO A 23 -24.87 25.18 -2.85
C PRO A 23 -23.39 25.52 -2.71
N CYS A 24 -22.70 25.69 -3.84
CA CYS A 24 -21.37 26.28 -3.91
C CYS A 24 -21.51 27.81 -3.78
N SER A 25 -22.22 28.23 -2.73
CA SER A 25 -22.53 29.62 -2.41
C SER A 25 -22.59 29.79 -0.89
N PHE A 26 -21.49 29.51 -0.21
CA PHE A 26 -21.16 30.35 0.95
C PHE A 26 -20.79 31.72 0.39
N LEU A 27 -21.79 32.58 0.19
CA LEU A 27 -21.61 34.02 0.24
C LEU A 27 -20.69 34.33 1.43
N PRO A 28 -19.73 35.26 1.33
CA PRO A 28 -18.89 35.65 2.44
C PRO A 28 -19.78 36.33 3.50
N ARG A 29 -20.45 35.54 4.32
CA ARG A 29 -21.03 35.97 5.58
C ARG A 29 -19.85 36.48 6.37
N ARG A 30 -19.87 37.79 6.68
CA ARG A 30 -18.99 38.44 7.65
C ARG A 30 -18.54 37.41 8.68
N SER A 31 -17.26 37.04 8.65
CA SER A 31 -16.69 36.01 9.52
C SER A 31 -16.80 36.49 10.96
N ASN A 32 -17.89 36.12 11.64
CA ASN A 32 -17.93 36.18 13.09
C ASN A 32 -16.91 35.17 13.58
N THR A 33 -15.78 35.68 14.10
CA THR A 33 -14.73 34.87 14.73
C THR A 33 -15.32 34.19 15.96
N LYS A 34 -15.78 32.95 15.80
CA LYS A 34 -16.30 32.15 16.91
C LYS A 34 -15.12 31.55 17.67
N LYS A 35 -14.94 31.95 18.94
CA LYS A 35 -13.98 31.29 19.83
C LYS A 35 -14.53 29.89 20.17
N VAL A 36 -13.75 28.85 19.87
CA VAL A 36 -14.10 27.46 20.17
C VAL A 36 -13.18 26.95 21.28
N PRO A 37 -13.68 26.29 22.32
CA PRO A 37 -12.84 25.72 23.36
C PRO A 37 -11.95 24.61 22.78
N LEU A 38 -10.67 24.61 23.16
CA LEU A 38 -9.73 23.57 22.77
C LEU A 38 -9.96 22.31 23.62
N THR A 39 -9.96 21.15 22.98
CA THR A 39 -10.07 19.86 23.67
C THR A 39 -8.68 19.38 24.02
N LYS A 40 -8.30 19.45 25.31
CA LYS A 40 -6.95 19.12 25.79
C LYS A 40 -5.84 19.89 25.03
N GLY A 41 -6.09 21.16 24.72
CA GLY A 41 -5.15 22.00 23.96
C GLY A 41 -5.23 21.86 22.44
N ASN A 42 -6.00 20.90 21.92
CA ASN A 42 -6.12 20.62 20.48
C ASN A 42 -7.45 21.16 19.90
N LEU A 43 -7.43 21.64 18.66
CA LEU A 43 -8.64 22.09 17.97
C LEU A 43 -9.39 20.88 17.42
N VAL A 44 -10.55 20.60 18.03
CA VAL A 44 -11.46 19.51 17.64
C VAL A 44 -12.84 20.09 17.38
N LEU A 45 -13.42 19.78 16.23
CA LEU A 45 -14.73 20.26 15.81
C LEU A 45 -15.63 19.07 15.47
N ASP A 46 -16.80 19.00 16.08
CA ASP A 46 -17.87 18.10 15.63
C ASP A 46 -18.73 18.85 14.61
N CYS A 47 -18.75 18.35 13.36
CA CYS A 47 -19.49 18.92 12.24
C CYS A 47 -20.66 17.99 11.88
N PRO A 48 -21.90 18.51 11.75
CA PRO A 48 -23.04 17.69 11.35
C PRO A 48 -22.84 17.13 9.94
N ALA A 49 -23.20 15.87 9.73
CA ALA A 49 -23.21 15.25 8.42
C ALA A 49 -24.32 15.87 7.53
N PRO A 50 -24.13 15.90 6.20
CA PRO A 50 -25.15 16.40 5.27
C PRO A 50 -26.48 15.64 5.43
N THR A 51 -27.60 16.36 5.36
CA THR A 51 -28.95 15.79 5.53
C THR A 51 -29.25 14.69 4.51
N GLN A 52 -28.81 14.84 3.27
CA GLN A 52 -28.98 13.84 2.21
C GLN A 52 -28.32 12.49 2.56
N LEU A 53 -27.16 12.53 3.23
CA LEU A 53 -26.47 11.32 3.70
C LEU A 53 -27.22 10.68 4.87
N MET A 54 -27.82 11.51 5.74
CA MET A 54 -28.63 11.06 6.87
C MET A 54 -29.94 10.38 6.44
N ASP A 55 -30.50 10.75 5.30
CA ASP A 55 -31.71 10.12 4.75
C ASP A 55 -31.43 8.71 4.19
N ILE A 56 -30.23 8.49 3.66
CA ILE A 56 -29.78 7.19 3.11
C ILE A 56 -29.25 6.28 4.23
N SER A 57 -28.76 6.88 5.32
CA SER A 57 -28.17 6.16 6.45
C SER A 57 -29.20 5.33 7.22
N ALA A 58 -28.98 4.02 7.30
CA ALA A 58 -29.85 3.11 8.05
C ALA A 58 -29.79 3.38 9.57
N ARG A 59 -28.61 3.74 10.08
CA ARG A 59 -28.31 4.05 11.48
C ARG A 59 -28.12 5.55 11.69
N LYS A 60 -28.50 6.07 12.87
CA LYS A 60 -28.61 7.53 13.15
C LYS A 60 -27.92 7.99 14.44
N GLU A 61 -27.17 7.11 15.11
CA GLU A 61 -26.34 7.40 16.27
C GLU A 61 -25.32 8.53 15.98
N LYS A 62 -24.74 9.12 17.03
CA LYS A 62 -23.83 10.27 16.93
C LYS A 62 -22.65 10.03 15.96
N GLU A 63 -22.12 8.81 15.89
CA GLU A 63 -20.99 8.47 15.01
C GLU A 63 -21.34 8.56 13.51
N PHE A 64 -22.63 8.39 13.17
CA PHE A 64 -23.19 8.49 11.83
C PHE A 64 -23.71 9.90 11.50
N SER A 65 -24.01 10.73 12.51
CA SER A 65 -24.54 12.08 12.29
C SER A 65 -23.52 13.19 12.43
N MET A 66 -22.35 12.93 13.03
CA MET A 66 -21.31 13.93 13.24
C MET A 66 -19.97 13.45 12.69
N MET A 67 -19.37 14.24 11.78
CA MET A 67 -17.98 14.13 11.36
C MET A 67 -17.11 14.88 12.37
N ARG A 68 -16.07 14.25 12.89
CA ARG A 68 -15.12 14.89 13.82
C ARG A 68 -13.90 15.34 13.04
N TYR A 69 -13.60 16.63 13.07
CA TYR A 69 -12.39 17.21 12.53
C TYR A 69 -11.40 17.52 13.64
N THR A 70 -10.13 17.19 13.42
CA THR A 70 -9.01 17.54 14.29
C THR A 70 -7.90 18.18 13.47
N ALA A 71 -7.47 19.38 13.85
CA ALA A 71 -6.29 20.01 13.27
C ALA A 71 -5.04 19.54 14.03
N VAL A 72 -4.13 18.85 13.35
CA VAL A 72 -2.92 18.28 13.97
C VAL A 72 -1.72 19.19 13.68
N THR A 73 -1.14 19.75 14.73
CA THR A 73 -0.02 20.71 14.64
C THR A 73 1.35 20.12 14.99
N CYS A 74 1.42 18.83 15.31
CA CYS A 74 2.65 18.17 15.72
C CYS A 74 3.13 17.12 14.71
N ASP A 75 4.37 16.68 14.91
CA ASP A 75 4.94 15.53 14.19
C ASP A 75 4.15 14.23 14.52
N PRO A 76 4.04 13.28 13.56
CA PRO A 76 3.45 11.96 13.81
C PRO A 76 3.89 11.27 15.09
N ASP A 77 5.18 11.31 15.42
CA ASP A 77 5.75 10.59 16.57
C ASP A 77 5.30 11.19 17.91
N GLN A 78 4.85 12.45 17.88
CA GLN A 78 4.40 13.19 19.06
C GLN A 78 2.88 13.19 19.23
N PHE A 79 2.12 12.55 18.33
CA PHE A 79 0.66 12.60 18.33
C PHE A 79 0.04 12.16 19.67
N ALA A 80 0.43 10.99 20.17
CA ALA A 80 -0.05 10.49 21.46
C ALA A 80 0.45 11.34 22.65
N ALA A 81 1.72 11.78 22.61
CA ALA A 81 2.33 12.61 23.66
C ALA A 81 1.60 13.95 23.81
N ASN A 82 1.21 14.56 22.69
CA ASN A 82 0.46 15.82 22.63
C ASN A 82 -1.06 15.64 22.84
N GLN A 83 -1.46 14.53 23.47
CA GLN A 83 -2.83 14.27 23.93
C GLN A 83 -3.88 14.27 22.82
N TYR A 84 -3.48 14.02 21.57
CA TYR A 84 -4.44 13.73 20.51
C TYR A 84 -5.08 12.37 20.74
N THR A 85 -6.33 12.22 20.32
CA THR A 85 -7.11 10.99 20.54
C THR A 85 -8.05 10.74 19.38
N LEU A 86 -8.35 9.47 19.14
CA LEU A 86 -9.16 9.01 18.02
C LEU A 86 -10.52 8.52 18.52
N ARG A 87 -11.55 8.68 17.69
CA ARG A 87 -12.93 8.29 17.99
C ARG A 87 -13.06 6.83 18.46
N PRO A 88 -12.40 5.82 17.85
CA PRO A 88 -12.48 4.44 18.36
C PRO A 88 -12.03 4.32 19.82
N GLN A 89 -10.97 5.02 20.20
CA GLN A 89 -10.46 5.05 21.57
C GLN A 89 -11.44 5.75 22.52
N LEU A 90 -12.03 6.88 22.09
CA LEU A 90 -13.08 7.57 22.86
C LEU A 90 -14.34 6.71 23.08
N MET A 91 -14.61 5.78 22.17
CA MET A 91 -15.71 4.84 22.24
C MET A 91 -15.32 3.51 22.92
N ASN A 92 -14.12 3.42 23.50
CA ASN A 92 -13.57 2.21 24.11
C ASN A 92 -13.64 0.96 23.20
N ARG A 93 -13.42 1.14 21.89
CA ARG A 93 -13.38 0.05 20.91
C ARG A 93 -11.97 -0.51 20.79
N ASN A 94 -11.83 -1.82 20.94
CA ASN A 94 -10.58 -2.50 20.62
C ASN A 94 -10.47 -2.69 19.09
N THR A 95 -9.33 -2.28 18.52
CA THR A 95 -9.06 -2.37 17.08
C THR A 95 -8.36 -3.69 16.77
N GLU A 96 -9.06 -4.61 16.11
CA GLU A 96 -8.45 -5.86 15.66
C GLU A 96 -7.68 -5.65 14.35
N LEU A 97 -8.27 -4.91 13.42
CA LEU A 97 -7.74 -4.68 12.08
C LEU A 97 -7.67 -3.19 11.78
N PHE A 98 -6.48 -2.71 11.42
CA PHE A 98 -6.25 -1.34 10.99
C PHE A 98 -5.76 -1.33 9.55
N VAL A 99 -6.53 -0.79 8.62
CA VAL A 99 -6.23 -0.82 7.17
C VAL A 99 -5.75 0.55 6.72
N ALA A 100 -4.49 0.67 6.33
CA ALA A 100 -3.94 1.86 5.68
C ALA A 100 -4.27 1.85 4.19
N MET A 101 -4.79 2.96 3.70
CA MET A 101 -4.96 3.28 2.29
C MET A 101 -4.14 4.53 1.99
N THR A 102 -2.96 4.36 1.40
CA THR A 102 -2.08 5.48 1.02
C THR A 102 -2.40 5.95 -0.39
N MET A 103 -2.54 7.26 -0.56
CA MET A 103 -2.81 7.91 -1.85
C MET A 103 -1.97 9.18 -2.01
N TYR A 104 -1.60 9.48 -3.25
CA TYR A 104 -0.92 10.69 -3.67
C TYR A 104 -1.78 11.52 -4.63
N ASN A 105 -1.92 11.06 -5.88
CA ASN A 105 -2.61 11.77 -6.96
C ASN A 105 -3.47 10.83 -7.83
N GLU A 106 -3.87 9.70 -7.29
CA GLU A 106 -4.76 8.74 -7.95
C GLU A 106 -6.14 9.36 -8.20
N ASP A 107 -6.78 8.93 -9.27
CA ASP A 107 -8.11 9.41 -9.66
C ASP A 107 -9.25 8.79 -8.83
N GLU A 108 -10.47 9.29 -9.05
CA GLU A 108 -11.67 8.80 -8.38
C GLU A 108 -11.98 7.33 -8.67
N SER A 109 -11.60 6.82 -9.84
CA SER A 109 -11.86 5.43 -10.23
C SER A 109 -10.98 4.46 -9.45
N LEU A 110 -9.68 4.74 -9.35
CA LEU A 110 -8.70 3.99 -8.57
C LEU A 110 -9.04 4.02 -7.08
N PHE A 111 -9.41 5.21 -6.57
CA PHE A 111 -9.87 5.36 -5.20
C PHE A 111 -11.14 4.53 -4.92
N CYS A 112 -12.21 4.73 -5.70
CA CYS A 112 -13.48 4.02 -5.49
C CYS A 112 -13.30 2.51 -5.61
N ARG A 113 -12.49 2.04 -6.57
CA ARG A 113 -12.19 0.61 -6.75
C ARG A 113 -11.56 -0.01 -5.51
N THR A 114 -10.56 0.66 -4.96
CA THR A 114 -9.84 0.23 -3.75
C THR A 114 -10.76 0.27 -2.54
N MET A 115 -11.39 1.43 -2.30
CA MET A 115 -12.24 1.66 -1.14
C MET A 115 -13.46 0.73 -1.12
N HIS A 116 -14.13 0.56 -2.25
CA HIS A 116 -15.25 -0.36 -2.37
C HIS A 116 -14.83 -1.82 -2.14
N GLY A 117 -13.64 -2.21 -2.61
CA GLY A 117 -13.05 -3.53 -2.34
C GLY A 117 -12.79 -3.76 -0.85
N VAL A 118 -12.26 -2.75 -0.14
CA VAL A 118 -12.05 -2.79 1.31
C VAL A 118 -13.39 -2.93 2.04
N MET A 119 -14.40 -2.11 1.70
CA MET A 119 -15.72 -2.17 2.33
C MET A 119 -16.41 -3.52 2.11
N LYS A 120 -16.29 -4.13 0.92
CA LYS A 120 -16.76 -5.49 0.64
C LYS A 120 -16.06 -6.55 1.50
N ASN A 121 -14.76 -6.42 1.70
CA ASN A 121 -14.02 -7.30 2.59
C ASN A 121 -14.50 -7.17 4.05
N ILE A 122 -14.78 -5.96 4.52
CA ILE A 122 -15.33 -5.73 5.87
C ILE A 122 -16.73 -6.33 6.00
N ALA A 123 -17.58 -6.19 4.98
CA ALA A 123 -18.87 -6.88 4.93
C ALA A 123 -18.71 -8.41 4.97
N HIS A 124 -17.72 -8.95 4.25
CA HIS A 124 -17.39 -10.37 4.30
C HIS A 124 -16.97 -10.80 5.71
N LEU A 125 -16.12 -10.04 6.41
CA LEU A 125 -15.79 -10.29 7.82
C LEU A 125 -17.06 -10.34 8.68
N CYS A 126 -17.98 -9.39 8.51
CA CYS A 126 -19.20 -9.32 9.32
C CYS A 126 -20.19 -10.47 9.05
N SER A 127 -20.14 -11.07 7.85
CA SER A 127 -20.97 -12.23 7.49
C SER A 127 -20.51 -13.55 8.12
N ARG A 128 -19.34 -13.59 8.76
CA ARG A 128 -18.76 -14.81 9.34
C ARG A 128 -19.46 -15.18 10.65
N SER A 129 -20.49 -16.01 10.59
CA SER A 129 -21.24 -16.48 11.77
C SER A 129 -20.49 -17.47 12.66
N ARG A 130 -19.51 -18.21 12.12
CA ARG A 130 -18.74 -19.24 12.84
C ARG A 130 -17.34 -18.77 13.31
N SER A 131 -17.15 -17.47 13.51
CA SER A 131 -15.89 -16.90 13.98
C SER A 131 -15.97 -16.48 15.44
N LYS A 132 -14.89 -16.67 16.21
CA LYS A 132 -14.78 -16.15 17.58
C LYS A 132 -14.59 -14.63 17.61
N VAL A 133 -13.96 -14.09 16.56
CA VAL A 133 -13.59 -12.67 16.47
C VAL A 133 -14.60 -11.87 15.67
N TRP A 134 -15.13 -12.46 14.59
CA TRP A 134 -16.00 -11.77 13.63
C TRP A 134 -17.46 -12.14 13.85
N ASN A 135 -18.33 -11.15 13.75
CA ASN A 135 -19.78 -11.27 13.87
C ASN A 135 -20.44 -10.08 13.13
N THR A 136 -21.75 -9.91 13.23
CA THR A 136 -22.50 -8.82 12.59
C THR A 136 -22.02 -7.42 12.96
N ASP A 137 -21.39 -7.27 14.12
CA ASP A 137 -20.77 -6.04 14.63
C ASP A 137 -19.24 -6.04 14.48
N GLY A 138 -18.69 -6.96 13.71
CA GLY A 138 -17.26 -7.09 13.45
C GLY A 138 -16.62 -5.82 12.87
N TRP A 139 -17.42 -5.02 12.15
CA TRP A 139 -17.01 -3.72 11.63
C TRP A 139 -16.52 -2.75 12.73
N LYS A 140 -17.02 -2.86 13.97
CA LYS A 140 -16.56 -2.04 15.11
C LYS A 140 -15.10 -2.30 15.48
N LYS A 141 -14.56 -3.45 15.08
CA LYS A 141 -13.16 -3.87 15.31
C LYS A 141 -12.24 -3.50 14.15
N VAL A 142 -12.78 -2.88 13.09
CA VAL A 142 -12.01 -2.48 11.91
C VAL A 142 -11.99 -0.97 11.80
N VAL A 143 -10.80 -0.41 11.60
CA VAL A 143 -10.61 1.01 11.27
C VAL A 143 -9.91 1.10 9.93
N VAL A 144 -10.41 1.94 9.03
CA VAL A 144 -9.77 2.25 7.75
C VAL A 144 -9.15 3.64 7.84
N CYS A 145 -7.85 3.75 7.61
CA CYS A 145 -7.13 5.01 7.58
C CYS A 145 -6.73 5.35 6.15
N ILE A 146 -7.31 6.41 5.61
CA ILE A 146 -6.94 6.97 4.30
C ILE A 146 -5.93 8.08 4.56
N VAL A 147 -4.72 7.97 4.01
CA VAL A 147 -3.67 9.00 4.16
C VAL A 147 -3.37 9.61 2.79
N ALA A 148 -3.78 10.86 2.61
CA ALA A 148 -3.55 11.62 1.38
C ALA A 148 -2.30 12.49 1.48
N ASP A 149 -1.37 12.30 0.55
CA ASP A 149 -0.04 12.90 0.56
C ASP A 149 0.01 14.27 -0.10
N GLY A 150 -0.42 15.27 0.67
CA GLY A 150 -0.34 16.67 0.30
C GLY A 150 -1.68 17.19 -0.23
N ARG A 151 -2.22 18.18 0.48
CA ARG A 151 -3.52 18.79 0.22
C ARG A 151 -3.68 19.37 -1.18
N LYS A 152 -2.60 19.91 -1.75
CA LYS A 152 -2.59 20.50 -3.10
C LYS A 152 -2.42 19.47 -4.22
N LYS A 153 -2.05 18.23 -3.88
CA LYS A 153 -1.74 17.16 -4.84
C LYS A 153 -2.89 16.17 -5.01
N CYS A 154 -3.74 16.06 -3.99
CA CYS A 154 -4.95 15.26 -4.02
C CYS A 154 -5.89 15.68 -5.15
N ASP A 155 -6.42 14.70 -5.88
CA ASP A 155 -7.40 14.93 -6.94
C ASP A 155 -8.71 15.52 -6.36
N PRO A 156 -9.24 16.64 -6.90
CA PRO A 156 -10.49 17.22 -6.45
C PRO A 156 -11.70 16.26 -6.51
N ARG A 157 -11.76 15.36 -7.50
CA ARG A 157 -12.84 14.38 -7.65
C ARG A 157 -12.81 13.33 -6.55
N VAL A 158 -11.63 12.94 -6.07
CA VAL A 158 -11.52 12.08 -4.89
C VAL A 158 -12.08 12.78 -3.65
N MET A 159 -11.86 14.10 -3.51
CA MET A 159 -12.44 14.89 -2.43
C MET A 159 -13.97 14.97 -2.52
N ASP A 160 -14.53 15.04 -3.72
CA ASP A 160 -15.98 14.98 -3.95
C ASP A 160 -16.55 13.62 -3.53
N VAL A 161 -15.87 12.52 -3.86
CA VAL A 161 -16.24 11.16 -3.42
C VAL A 161 -16.19 11.05 -1.88
N LEU A 162 -15.13 11.54 -1.24
CA LEU A 162 -15.00 11.55 0.22
C LEU A 162 -16.10 12.40 0.89
N THR A 163 -16.51 13.49 0.25
CA THR A 163 -17.66 14.31 0.67
C THR A 163 -18.97 13.52 0.56
N ALA A 164 -19.18 12.84 -0.55
CA ALA A 164 -20.36 11.99 -0.78
C ALA A 164 -20.43 10.81 0.21
N MET A 165 -19.29 10.34 0.73
CA MET A 165 -19.22 9.33 1.80
C MET A 165 -19.38 9.92 3.22
N GLY A 166 -19.44 11.25 3.36
CA GLY A 166 -19.55 11.96 4.64
C GLY A 166 -18.23 12.13 5.41
N VAL A 167 -17.11 11.68 4.83
CA VAL A 167 -15.79 11.62 5.49
C VAL A 167 -15.07 12.97 5.42
N TYR A 168 -15.40 13.82 4.46
CA TYR A 168 -14.77 15.13 4.27
C TYR A 168 -15.83 16.24 4.15
N GLN A 169 -15.50 17.43 4.66
CA GLN A 169 -16.30 18.64 4.48
C GLN A 169 -15.39 19.84 4.14
N THR A 170 -15.74 20.53 3.07
CA THR A 170 -15.02 21.72 2.60
C THR A 170 -15.15 22.89 3.56
N GLY A 171 -14.06 23.62 3.80
CA GLY A 171 -14.04 24.85 4.61
C GLY A 171 -13.79 24.66 6.10
N VAL A 172 -13.72 23.41 6.58
CA VAL A 172 -13.41 23.11 8.00
C VAL A 172 -11.90 23.19 8.29
N ALA A 173 -11.07 22.84 7.30
CA ALA A 173 -9.61 22.84 7.40
C ALA A 173 -9.05 24.23 7.75
N LYS A 174 -8.13 24.29 8.72
CA LYS A 174 -7.46 25.52 9.21
C LYS A 174 -5.95 25.43 9.02
N ASN A 175 -5.31 26.48 8.53
CA ASN A 175 -3.87 26.45 8.23
C ASN A 175 -2.99 26.50 9.49
N ALA A 176 -3.48 27.11 10.57
CA ALA A 176 -2.76 27.22 11.84
C ALA A 176 -3.73 27.16 13.03
N VAL A 177 -3.22 26.70 14.17
CA VAL A 177 -3.91 26.71 15.48
C VAL A 177 -2.94 27.25 16.51
N ASN A 178 -3.31 28.30 17.25
CA ASN A 178 -2.43 28.97 18.21
C ASN A 178 -1.05 29.33 17.61
N ASP A 179 -1.05 29.91 16.41
CA ASP A 179 0.15 30.27 15.64
C ASP A 179 1.08 29.10 15.25
N GLN A 180 0.69 27.86 15.55
CA GLN A 180 1.38 26.66 15.08
C GLN A 180 0.78 26.19 13.75
N PRO A 181 1.61 25.96 12.71
CA PRO A 181 1.13 25.47 11.44
C PRO A 181 0.55 24.06 11.57
N VAL A 182 -0.55 23.80 10.88
CA VAL A 182 -1.17 22.47 10.83
C VAL A 182 -0.35 21.59 9.88
N GLN A 183 0.10 20.44 10.38
CA GLN A 183 0.82 19.45 9.58
C GLN A 183 -0.13 18.48 8.86
N ALA A 184 -1.24 18.14 9.49
CA ALA A 184 -2.26 17.27 8.92
C ALA A 184 -3.68 17.62 9.40
N HIS A 185 -4.65 17.41 8.53
CA HIS A 185 -6.07 17.52 8.80
C HIS A 185 -6.66 16.12 8.97
N LEU A 186 -7.14 15.82 10.17
CA LEU A 186 -7.74 14.52 10.47
C LEU A 186 -9.26 14.64 10.52
N PHE A 187 -9.93 13.87 9.68
CA PHE A 187 -11.37 13.74 9.63
C PHE A 187 -11.78 12.32 10.04
N GLU A 188 -12.73 12.20 10.96
CA GLU A 188 -13.21 10.92 11.46
C GLU A 188 -14.72 10.82 11.24
N TYR A 189 -15.14 9.76 10.55
CA TYR A 189 -16.55 9.51 10.27
C TYR A 189 -16.82 8.03 10.11
N THR A 190 -18.00 7.57 10.55
CA THR A 190 -18.44 6.19 10.36
C THR A 190 -19.40 6.16 9.18
N THR A 191 -18.90 5.81 7.99
CA THR A 191 -19.74 5.82 6.79
C THR A 191 -20.57 4.54 6.70
N GLN A 192 -21.79 4.65 6.17
CA GLN A 192 -22.66 3.51 5.85
C GLN A 192 -22.82 3.32 4.34
N VAL A 193 -22.06 4.09 3.57
CA VAL A 193 -22.23 4.25 2.14
C VAL A 193 -20.89 4.03 1.45
N SER A 194 -20.91 3.28 0.36
CA SER A 194 -19.75 3.04 -0.50
C SER A 194 -20.03 3.62 -1.89
N VAL A 195 -19.01 4.16 -2.55
CA VAL A 195 -19.08 4.56 -3.96
C VAL A 195 -18.31 3.53 -4.77
N ASP A 196 -18.95 2.89 -5.75
CA ASP A 196 -18.30 1.91 -6.62
C ASP A 196 -17.53 2.57 -7.79
N SER A 197 -16.82 1.78 -8.59
CA SER A 197 -16.03 2.28 -9.73
C SER A 197 -16.88 2.89 -10.85
N ASP A 198 -18.19 2.63 -10.89
CA ASP A 198 -19.14 3.29 -11.80
C ASP A 198 -19.66 4.61 -11.21
N LEU A 199 -19.09 5.06 -10.09
CA LEU A 199 -19.51 6.20 -9.28
C LEU A 199 -20.96 6.09 -8.76
N ARG A 200 -21.43 4.86 -8.54
CA ARG A 200 -22.75 4.61 -7.97
C ARG A 200 -22.65 4.43 -6.46
N ILE A 201 -23.58 5.07 -5.77
CA ILE A 201 -23.75 4.97 -4.33
C ILE A 201 -24.37 3.60 -3.98
N ARG A 202 -23.76 2.90 -3.02
CA ARG A 202 -24.18 1.59 -2.52
C ARG A 202 -24.36 1.68 -1.01
N GLY A 203 -25.58 1.43 -0.53
CA GLY A 203 -25.92 1.41 0.90
C GLY A 203 -26.09 0.01 1.46
N ALA A 204 -26.80 -0.06 2.59
CA ALA A 204 -27.08 -1.29 3.30
C ALA A 204 -27.86 -2.33 2.46
N GLU A 205 -28.71 -1.88 1.52
CA GLU A 205 -29.47 -2.74 0.61
C GLU A 205 -28.60 -3.57 -0.33
N LYS A 206 -27.33 -3.18 -0.50
CA LYS A 206 -26.32 -3.94 -1.27
C LYS A 206 -25.32 -4.67 -0.38
N GLY A 207 -25.62 -4.83 0.91
CA GLY A 207 -24.80 -5.56 1.86
C GLY A 207 -23.57 -4.78 2.37
N ILE A 208 -23.54 -3.45 2.17
CA ILE A 208 -22.51 -2.60 2.77
C ILE A 208 -22.78 -2.46 4.27
N VAL A 209 -21.74 -2.67 5.08
CA VAL A 209 -21.77 -2.49 6.53
C VAL A 209 -21.13 -1.15 6.91
N PRO A 210 -21.42 -0.59 8.09
CA PRO A 210 -20.77 0.62 8.55
C PRO A 210 -19.25 0.45 8.64
N VAL A 211 -18.46 1.48 8.31
CA VAL A 211 -17.00 1.45 8.39
C VAL A 211 -16.49 2.72 9.05
N GLN A 212 -15.68 2.58 10.09
CA GLN A 212 -15.00 3.71 10.72
C GLN A 212 -13.81 4.14 9.86
N ILE A 213 -13.86 5.38 9.36
CA ILE A 213 -12.82 5.97 8.52
C ILE A 213 -12.09 7.06 9.28
N LEU A 214 -10.75 7.03 9.19
CA LEU A 214 -9.83 8.09 9.55
C LEU A 214 -9.23 8.65 8.26
N PHE A 215 -9.65 9.82 7.83
CA PHE A 215 -9.05 10.48 6.67
C PHE A 215 -8.04 11.52 7.14
N CYS A 216 -6.77 11.24 6.90
CA CYS A 216 -5.64 12.10 7.20
C CYS A 216 -5.16 12.78 5.91
N LEU A 217 -5.48 14.06 5.77
CA LEU A 217 -5.03 14.89 4.66
C LEU A 217 -3.79 15.68 5.10
N LYS A 218 -2.62 15.30 4.62
CA LYS A 218 -1.36 16.00 4.96
C LYS A 218 -1.32 17.36 4.29
N GLU A 219 -0.81 18.39 4.97
CA GLU A 219 -0.74 19.73 4.39
C GLU A 219 0.34 19.79 3.29
N GLN A 220 1.46 19.11 3.50
CA GLN A 220 2.58 19.03 2.56
C GLN A 220 2.73 17.62 1.98
N ASN A 221 3.30 17.53 0.77
CA ASN A 221 3.73 16.25 0.19
C ASN A 221 5.06 15.86 0.85
N ALA A 222 5.06 14.72 1.54
CA ALA A 222 6.21 14.16 2.25
C ALA A 222 6.46 12.68 1.89
N LYS A 223 5.95 12.22 0.74
CA LYS A 223 6.06 10.85 0.22
C LYS A 223 5.33 9.79 1.06
N LYS A 224 5.28 8.58 0.49
CA LYS A 224 4.59 7.40 1.05
C LYS A 224 5.10 6.99 2.43
N ILE A 225 6.41 7.04 2.68
CA ILE A 225 7.02 6.64 3.95
C ILE A 225 6.51 7.48 5.12
N ASN A 226 6.41 8.80 4.92
CA ASN A 226 5.81 9.69 5.90
C ASN A 226 4.33 9.36 6.15
N SER A 227 3.58 8.97 5.10
CA SER A 227 2.19 8.52 5.25
C SER A 227 2.09 7.27 6.12
N HIS A 228 3.03 6.33 5.98
CA HIS A 228 3.14 5.18 6.89
C HIS A 228 3.54 5.60 8.33
N ARG A 229 4.32 6.67 8.50
CA ARG A 229 4.66 7.20 9.84
C ARG A 229 3.43 7.73 10.57
N TRP A 230 2.57 8.50 9.88
CA TRP A 230 1.24 8.88 10.40
C TRP A 230 0.41 7.65 10.79
N PHE A 231 0.38 6.63 9.95
CA PHE A 231 -0.38 5.42 10.22
C PHE A 231 0.14 4.64 11.44
N PHE A 232 1.44 4.29 11.47
CA PHE A 232 2.01 3.42 12.51
C PHE A 232 2.32 4.13 13.83
N ASN A 233 2.99 5.29 13.76
CA ASN A 233 3.50 5.99 14.95
C ASN A 233 2.46 6.94 15.54
N ALA A 234 1.66 7.62 14.72
CA ALA A 234 0.63 8.53 15.22
C ALA A 234 -0.65 7.78 15.60
N PHE A 235 -1.32 7.17 14.61
CA PHE A 235 -2.65 6.59 14.85
C PHE A 235 -2.57 5.20 15.47
N GLY A 236 -1.61 4.37 15.02
CA GLY A 236 -1.37 3.05 15.59
C GLY A 236 -1.03 3.10 17.08
N SER A 237 -0.28 4.11 17.54
CA SER A 237 0.10 4.22 18.96
C SER A 237 -1.10 4.52 19.86
N VAL A 238 -2.14 5.17 19.33
CA VAL A 238 -3.38 5.45 20.05
C VAL A 238 -4.36 4.27 19.96
N LEU A 239 -4.49 3.63 18.79
CA LEU A 239 -5.45 2.54 18.58
C LEU A 239 -4.96 1.18 19.09
N GLN A 240 -3.65 0.99 19.21
CA GLN A 240 -2.99 -0.27 19.57
C GLN A 240 -3.58 -1.47 18.83
N PRO A 241 -3.63 -1.45 17.47
CA PRO A 241 -4.30 -2.49 16.71
C PRO A 241 -3.58 -3.84 16.84
N ASN A 242 -4.29 -4.96 16.68
CA ASN A 242 -3.61 -6.26 16.60
C ASN A 242 -2.87 -6.41 15.25
N ILE A 243 -3.59 -6.20 14.15
CA ILE A 243 -3.09 -6.37 12.78
C ILE A 243 -3.25 -5.08 11.98
N CYS A 244 -2.18 -4.68 11.30
CA CYS A 244 -2.14 -3.58 10.36
C CYS A 244 -2.10 -4.12 8.93
N VAL A 245 -2.90 -3.58 8.01
CA VAL A 245 -2.88 -3.91 6.58
C VAL A 245 -2.42 -2.68 5.81
N LEU A 246 -1.46 -2.83 4.91
CA LEU A 246 -1.04 -1.80 3.97
C LEU A 246 -1.64 -2.09 2.59
N LEU A 247 -2.32 -1.09 2.03
CA LEU A 247 -2.97 -1.15 0.74
C LEU A 247 -2.71 0.17 -0.02
N ASP A 248 -2.14 0.08 -1.22
CA ASP A 248 -2.00 1.25 -2.09
C ASP A 248 -3.32 1.53 -2.81
N VAL A 249 -3.71 2.80 -2.90
CA VAL A 249 -4.82 3.19 -3.76
C VAL A 249 -4.47 2.88 -5.22
N GLY A 250 -5.39 2.20 -5.90
CA GLY A 250 -5.18 1.56 -7.20
C GLY A 250 -5.19 0.03 -7.11
N THR A 251 -4.85 -0.53 -5.94
CA THR A 251 -4.90 -1.98 -5.70
C THR A 251 -6.28 -2.42 -5.23
N ARG A 252 -6.97 -3.25 -6.01
CA ARG A 252 -8.25 -3.87 -5.62
C ARG A 252 -8.01 -5.16 -4.83
N PRO A 253 -8.33 -5.24 -3.53
CA PRO A 253 -8.29 -6.51 -2.83
C PRO A 253 -9.40 -7.43 -3.35
N GLY A 254 -9.09 -8.72 -3.51
CA GLY A 254 -10.10 -9.75 -3.77
C GLY A 254 -11.16 -9.79 -2.66
N ASN A 255 -12.36 -10.30 -2.96
CA ASN A 255 -13.55 -10.15 -2.10
C ASN A 255 -13.42 -10.70 -0.66
N SER A 256 -12.53 -11.66 -0.44
CA SER A 256 -12.23 -12.24 0.88
C SER A 256 -10.75 -12.15 1.26
N SER A 257 -9.93 -11.41 0.50
CA SER A 257 -8.47 -11.42 0.63
C SER A 257 -8.01 -10.86 1.99
N ILE A 258 -8.65 -9.81 2.51
CA ILE A 258 -8.30 -9.24 3.82
C ILE A 258 -8.62 -10.25 4.94
N TYR A 259 -9.71 -11.01 4.83
CA TYR A 259 -10.02 -12.09 5.77
C TYR A 259 -8.94 -13.18 5.76
N HIS A 260 -8.50 -13.60 4.57
CA HIS A 260 -7.47 -14.62 4.45
C HIS A 260 -6.11 -14.16 4.98
N LEU A 261 -5.74 -12.89 4.75
CA LEU A 261 -4.56 -12.29 5.39
C LEU A 261 -4.68 -12.32 6.91
N TRP A 262 -5.77 -11.76 7.47
CA TRP A 262 -6.00 -11.75 8.91
C TRP A 262 -6.00 -13.16 9.52
N LYS A 263 -6.62 -14.13 8.84
CA LYS A 263 -6.68 -15.53 9.29
C LYS A 263 -5.28 -16.16 9.44
N ALA A 264 -4.30 -15.75 8.64
CA ALA A 264 -2.92 -16.23 8.79
C ALA A 264 -2.32 -15.85 10.16
N PHE A 265 -2.65 -14.67 10.68
CA PHE A 265 -2.23 -14.19 12.00
C PHE A 265 -3.03 -14.81 13.14
N ASP A 266 -4.31 -15.11 12.92
CA ASP A 266 -5.18 -15.80 13.88
C ASP A 266 -4.74 -17.26 14.07
N MET A 267 -4.38 -17.95 12.98
CA MET A 267 -3.93 -19.35 13.03
C MET A 267 -2.53 -19.54 13.62
N ASN A 268 -1.65 -18.54 13.50
CA ASN A 268 -0.29 -18.62 14.03
C ASN A 268 0.11 -17.32 14.73
N PRO A 269 0.22 -17.31 16.07
CA PRO A 269 0.63 -16.15 16.85
C PRO A 269 2.01 -15.59 16.47
N HIS A 270 2.90 -16.42 15.91
CA HIS A 270 4.26 -16.04 15.53
C HIS A 270 4.36 -15.42 14.13
N VAL A 271 3.27 -15.29 13.38
CA VAL A 271 3.30 -14.52 12.12
C VAL A 271 3.44 -13.04 12.47
N GLY A 272 4.57 -12.46 12.06
CA GLY A 272 4.87 -11.04 12.23
C GLY A 272 4.49 -10.20 11.01
N GLY A 273 4.53 -10.80 9.82
CA GLY A 273 4.08 -10.19 8.57
C GLY A 273 3.56 -11.23 7.59
N ALA A 274 2.64 -10.83 6.73
CA ALA A 274 2.11 -11.67 5.67
C ALA A 274 1.77 -10.86 4.42
N CYS A 275 1.88 -11.46 3.25
CA CYS A 275 1.43 -10.85 2.00
C CYS A 275 0.55 -11.80 1.19
N GLY A 276 -0.32 -11.20 0.38
CA GLY A 276 -1.09 -11.91 -0.62
C GLY A 276 -0.39 -11.92 -1.96
N GLU A 277 -1.03 -12.56 -2.92
CA GLU A 277 -0.65 -12.47 -4.32
C GLU A 277 -0.89 -11.05 -4.86
N VAL A 278 0.12 -10.44 -5.47
CA VAL A 278 -0.07 -9.21 -6.26
C VAL A 278 -0.27 -9.64 -7.71
N CYS A 279 -1.44 -9.30 -8.25
CA CYS A 279 -1.88 -9.68 -9.59
C CYS A 279 -1.99 -8.46 -10.49
N VAL A 280 -1.69 -8.64 -11.78
CA VAL A 280 -1.91 -7.59 -12.78
C VAL A 280 -3.38 -7.54 -13.16
N MET A 281 -3.95 -6.34 -13.27
CA MET A 281 -5.25 -6.14 -13.92
C MET A 281 -5.10 -6.42 -15.41
N LYS A 282 -5.79 -7.44 -15.90
CA LYS A 282 -5.67 -7.94 -17.29
C LYS A 282 -6.61 -7.22 -18.27
N GLY A 283 -7.43 -6.30 -17.78
CA GLY A 283 -8.50 -5.68 -18.55
C GLY A 283 -9.63 -6.66 -18.92
N THR A 284 -10.61 -6.15 -19.66
CA THR A 284 -11.72 -6.96 -20.17
C THR A 284 -11.19 -8.00 -21.15
N ALA A 285 -11.60 -9.26 -20.99
CA ALA A 285 -11.16 -10.38 -21.85
C ALA A 285 -9.62 -10.55 -21.96
N CYS A 286 -8.86 -10.13 -20.94
CA CYS A 286 -7.39 -10.21 -20.90
C CYS A 286 -6.68 -9.39 -22.00
N LEU A 287 -7.35 -8.40 -22.61
CA LEU A 287 -6.80 -7.63 -23.74
C LEU A 287 -5.54 -6.83 -23.37
N ASP A 288 -5.36 -6.43 -22.11
CA ASP A 288 -4.18 -5.65 -21.71
C ASP A 288 -2.89 -6.49 -21.82
N LEU A 289 -2.99 -7.82 -21.80
CA LEU A 289 -1.85 -8.73 -22.00
C LEU A 289 -1.31 -8.74 -23.44
N LEU A 290 -2.01 -8.10 -24.40
CA LEU A 290 -1.47 -7.89 -25.74
C LEU A 290 -0.30 -6.89 -25.72
N ASN A 291 -0.22 -6.03 -24.70
CA ASN A 291 0.95 -5.18 -24.48
C ASN A 291 2.09 -6.03 -23.87
N PRO A 292 3.25 -6.15 -24.54
CA PRO A 292 4.36 -6.98 -24.06
C PRO A 292 4.91 -6.55 -22.71
N LEU A 293 4.82 -5.26 -22.34
CA LEU A 293 5.26 -4.77 -21.02
C LEU A 293 4.36 -5.30 -19.91
N VAL A 294 3.04 -5.25 -20.14
CA VAL A 294 2.03 -5.78 -19.20
C VAL A 294 2.15 -7.30 -19.09
N ALA A 295 2.35 -8.00 -20.21
CA ALA A 295 2.55 -9.44 -20.24
C ALA A 295 3.81 -9.87 -19.47
N ALA A 296 4.94 -9.19 -19.69
CA ALA A 296 6.19 -9.45 -18.98
C ALA A 296 6.02 -9.23 -17.46
N GLN A 297 5.40 -8.12 -17.06
CA GLN A 297 5.13 -7.84 -15.65
C GLN A 297 4.23 -8.90 -15.00
N ASN A 298 3.19 -9.33 -15.70
CA ASN A 298 2.30 -10.39 -15.23
C ASN A 298 3.03 -11.73 -15.09
N PHE A 299 3.89 -12.08 -16.05
CA PHE A 299 4.70 -13.30 -15.97
C PHE A 299 5.61 -13.28 -14.75
N GLU A 300 6.34 -12.18 -14.52
CA GLU A 300 7.23 -12.06 -13.37
C GLU A 300 6.52 -12.13 -12.04
N TYR A 301 5.38 -11.43 -11.90
CA TYR A 301 4.56 -11.54 -10.69
C TYR A 301 4.13 -12.99 -10.45
N LYS A 302 3.68 -13.70 -11.48
CA LYS A 302 3.28 -15.10 -11.35
C LYS A 302 4.46 -16.00 -10.97
N MET A 303 5.62 -15.83 -11.59
CA MET A 303 6.83 -16.59 -11.23
C MET A 303 7.20 -16.39 -9.77
N SER A 304 7.25 -15.14 -9.29
CA SER A 304 7.56 -14.83 -7.90
C SER A 304 6.52 -15.39 -6.92
N ASN A 305 5.23 -15.33 -7.28
CA ASN A 305 4.14 -15.80 -6.42
C ASN A 305 4.00 -17.34 -6.39
N ILE A 306 4.48 -18.06 -7.43
CA ILE A 306 4.39 -19.52 -7.53
C ILE A 306 5.65 -20.21 -7.00
N LEU A 307 6.83 -19.65 -7.22
CA LEU A 307 8.10 -20.28 -6.86
C LEU A 307 8.72 -19.62 -5.63
N ASP A 308 9.06 -18.34 -5.73
CA ASP A 308 9.90 -17.67 -4.73
C ASP A 308 9.19 -17.53 -3.38
N LYS A 309 8.03 -16.85 -3.37
CA LYS A 309 7.31 -16.55 -2.12
C LYS A 309 6.84 -17.79 -1.37
N PRO A 310 6.32 -18.85 -2.02
CA PRO A 310 5.99 -20.08 -1.31
C PRO A 310 7.23 -20.74 -0.70
N LEU A 311 8.35 -20.81 -1.43
CA LEU A 311 9.59 -21.40 -0.93
C LEU A 311 10.12 -20.63 0.29
N GLU A 312 10.27 -19.31 0.14
CA GLU A 312 10.63 -18.37 1.21
C GLU A 312 9.68 -18.56 2.43
N SER A 313 8.36 -18.59 2.19
CA SER A 313 7.36 -18.77 3.25
C SER A 313 7.49 -20.09 4.01
N VAL A 314 8.04 -21.17 3.43
CA VAL A 314 8.29 -22.43 4.14
C VAL A 314 9.41 -22.24 5.16
N PHE A 315 10.50 -21.57 4.77
CA PHE A 315 11.61 -21.22 5.65
C PHE A 315 11.22 -20.20 6.71
N GLY A 316 10.23 -19.35 6.42
CA GLY A 316 9.62 -18.40 7.36
C GLY A 316 10.22 -17.00 7.29
N TYR A 317 11.04 -16.73 6.28
CA TYR A 317 11.46 -15.40 5.85
C TYR A 317 10.99 -15.20 4.42
N ILE A 318 10.52 -14.01 4.09
CA ILE A 318 10.15 -13.61 2.74
C ILE A 318 10.93 -12.33 2.46
N SER A 319 11.65 -12.29 1.36
CA SER A 319 12.60 -11.20 1.08
C SER A 319 11.91 -9.86 0.87
N VAL A 320 10.63 -9.87 0.49
CA VAL A 320 9.77 -8.69 0.38
C VAL A 320 8.30 -9.01 0.61
N LEU A 321 7.67 -8.26 1.50
CA LEU A 321 6.21 -8.15 1.60
C LEU A 321 5.80 -6.84 0.90
N PRO A 322 5.11 -6.88 -0.26
CA PRO A 322 4.83 -5.68 -1.03
C PRO A 322 3.98 -4.67 -0.25
N GLY A 323 4.40 -3.41 -0.19
CA GLY A 323 3.61 -2.33 0.43
C GLY A 323 2.23 -2.10 -0.20
N ALA A 324 1.99 -2.60 -1.42
CA ALA A 324 0.71 -2.51 -2.10
C ALA A 324 -0.37 -3.46 -1.54
N PHE A 325 0.00 -4.62 -0.99
CA PHE A 325 -0.96 -5.56 -0.38
C PHE A 325 -0.26 -6.50 0.61
N SER A 326 -0.02 -5.99 1.82
CA SER A 326 0.61 -6.74 2.92
C SER A 326 -0.03 -6.43 4.25
N ALA A 327 0.26 -7.26 5.25
CA ALA A 327 -0.20 -7.09 6.60
C ALA A 327 0.91 -7.38 7.59
N TYR A 328 0.86 -6.72 8.74
CA TYR A 328 1.84 -6.81 9.80
C TYR A 328 1.15 -6.89 11.15
N ARG A 329 1.69 -7.70 12.06
CA ARG A 329 1.27 -7.66 13.45
C ARG A 329 1.88 -6.43 14.10
N TYR A 330 1.06 -5.58 14.70
CA TYR A 330 1.53 -4.30 15.24
C TYR A 330 2.64 -4.49 16.28
N ALA A 331 2.46 -5.43 17.21
CA ALA A 331 3.48 -5.76 18.22
C ALA A 331 4.82 -6.25 17.62
N ALA A 332 4.79 -6.87 16.43
CA ALA A 332 6.00 -7.35 15.78
C ALA A 332 6.85 -6.18 15.25
N ILE A 333 6.20 -5.18 14.64
CA ILE A 333 6.87 -4.01 14.04
C ILE A 333 7.31 -2.95 15.07
N GLN A 334 6.71 -2.91 16.26
CA GLN A 334 7.07 -1.95 17.32
C GLN A 334 8.58 -1.94 17.64
N ASN A 335 9.10 -0.77 17.97
CA ASN A 335 10.46 -0.64 18.48
C ASN A 335 10.57 -1.14 19.93
N ASP A 336 11.79 -1.34 20.40
CA ASP A 336 12.07 -1.60 21.80
C ASP A 336 12.01 -0.32 22.65
N ILE A 337 12.26 -0.46 23.96
CA ILE A 337 12.24 0.63 24.94
C ILE A 337 13.28 1.73 24.66
N HIS A 338 14.32 1.43 23.87
CA HIS A 338 15.36 2.39 23.47
C HIS A 338 15.05 3.04 22.11
N GLY A 339 13.87 2.77 21.55
CA GLY A 339 13.48 3.27 20.23
C GLY A 339 14.16 2.53 19.08
N GLN A 340 14.79 1.38 19.33
CA GLN A 340 15.45 0.57 18.31
C GLN A 340 14.55 -0.57 17.84
N GLY A 341 14.39 -0.74 16.53
CA GLY A 341 13.59 -1.84 16.02
C GLY A 341 13.09 -1.67 14.59
N PRO A 342 12.11 -2.49 14.18
CA PRO A 342 11.68 -2.56 12.80
C PRO A 342 11.13 -1.24 12.26
N LEU A 343 10.24 -0.55 13.00
CA LEU A 343 9.71 0.75 12.55
C LEU A 343 10.79 1.84 12.47
N GLN A 344 11.75 1.87 13.40
CA GLN A 344 12.87 2.81 13.33
C GLN A 344 13.67 2.63 12.03
N LYS A 345 13.97 1.38 11.66
CA LYS A 345 14.71 1.06 10.43
C LYS A 345 13.89 1.31 9.18
N TYR A 346 12.58 1.08 9.25
CA TYR A 346 11.65 1.36 8.16
C TYR A 346 11.59 2.84 7.78
N PHE A 347 11.60 3.73 8.77
CA PHE A 347 11.51 5.18 8.55
C PHE A 347 12.86 5.88 8.39
N LEU A 348 13.98 5.17 8.49
CA LEU A 348 15.30 5.80 8.54
C LEU A 348 15.64 6.55 7.24
N GLY A 349 15.15 6.07 6.09
CA GLY A 349 15.30 6.73 4.80
C GLY A 349 14.63 8.10 4.71
N GLU A 350 13.58 8.35 5.49
CA GLU A 350 12.92 9.65 5.55
C GLU A 350 13.80 10.68 6.29
N GLN A 351 14.50 10.25 7.34
CA GLN A 351 15.37 11.10 8.16
C GLN A 351 16.73 11.36 7.52
N GLN A 352 17.17 10.46 6.61
CA GLN A 352 18.50 10.48 5.99
C GLN A 352 18.51 10.98 4.55
N ALA A 353 17.43 11.62 4.09
CA ALA A 353 17.31 12.15 2.73
C ALA A 353 18.45 13.12 2.33
N ASP A 354 19.15 13.70 3.30
CA ASP A 354 20.28 14.63 3.11
C ASP A 354 21.67 13.99 3.34
N THR A 355 21.81 12.67 3.42
CA THR A 355 23.13 12.02 3.60
C THR A 355 23.82 11.67 2.28
N ASP A 356 25.08 12.12 2.12
CA ASP A 356 25.93 11.94 0.93
C ASP A 356 26.32 10.48 0.59
N ASN A 357 25.85 9.48 1.35
CA ASN A 357 26.22 8.08 1.10
C ASN A 357 25.22 7.40 0.15
N ILE A 358 25.66 7.23 -1.11
CA ILE A 358 24.92 6.58 -2.20
C ILE A 358 24.37 5.19 -1.80
N PHE A 359 25.12 4.42 -0.99
CA PHE A 359 24.68 3.09 -0.54
C PHE A 359 23.45 3.21 0.36
N THR A 360 23.51 4.11 1.34
CA THR A 360 22.42 4.37 2.29
C THR A 360 21.18 4.90 1.57
N ALA A 361 21.35 5.85 0.65
CA ALA A 361 20.25 6.42 -0.12
C ALA A 361 19.53 5.36 -0.99
N ASN A 362 20.26 4.46 -1.64
CA ASN A 362 19.66 3.40 -2.45
C ASN A 362 19.08 2.24 -1.62
N MET A 363 19.67 1.94 -0.47
CA MET A 363 19.16 0.91 0.44
C MET A 363 17.73 1.25 0.91
N TYR A 364 17.47 2.52 1.22
CA TYR A 364 16.14 2.97 1.62
C TYR A 364 15.13 3.16 0.48
N LEU A 365 15.48 2.80 -0.75
CA LEU A 365 14.49 2.60 -1.83
C LEU A 365 13.72 1.27 -1.68
N ALA A 366 14.14 0.40 -0.76
CA ALA A 366 13.53 -0.89 -0.49
C ALA A 366 13.28 -1.10 1.01
N GLU A 367 12.68 -0.11 1.65
CA GLU A 367 12.25 -0.11 3.04
C GLU A 367 11.44 -1.36 3.43
N ASP A 368 10.58 -1.86 2.54
CA ASP A 368 9.75 -3.04 2.78
C ASP A 368 10.63 -4.29 2.98
N ARG A 369 11.74 -4.40 2.24
CA ARG A 369 12.70 -5.52 2.38
C ARG A 369 13.48 -5.44 3.68
N ILE A 370 13.89 -4.23 4.07
CA ILE A 370 14.56 -3.98 5.35
C ILE A 370 13.61 -4.36 6.49
N LEU A 371 12.35 -3.93 6.42
CA LEU A 371 11.34 -4.27 7.42
C LEU A 371 11.14 -5.77 7.57
N CYS A 372 11.10 -6.52 6.46
CA CYS A 372 11.01 -7.98 6.48
C CYS A 372 12.19 -8.61 7.23
N PHE A 373 13.41 -8.15 6.96
CA PHE A 373 14.60 -8.63 7.65
C PHE A 373 14.60 -8.26 9.14
N GLU A 374 14.27 -7.01 9.47
CA GLU A 374 14.24 -6.51 10.86
C GLU A 374 13.18 -7.22 11.72
N LEU A 375 12.05 -7.61 11.11
CA LEU A 375 11.05 -8.45 11.77
C LEU A 375 11.59 -9.83 12.11
N LEU A 376 12.22 -10.51 11.16
CA LEU A 376 12.81 -11.84 11.35
C LEU A 376 13.94 -11.81 12.38
N ALA A 377 14.84 -10.83 12.26
CA ALA A 377 16.06 -10.69 13.05
C ALA A 377 15.85 -9.94 14.38
N LYS A 378 14.58 -9.71 14.78
CA LYS A 378 14.25 -9.04 16.03
C LYS A 378 14.71 -9.88 17.23
N LYS A 379 15.59 -9.30 18.05
CA LYS A 379 16.25 -9.97 19.18
C LYS A 379 15.21 -10.57 20.14
N HIS A 380 15.45 -11.80 20.61
CA HIS A 380 14.56 -12.53 21.52
C HIS A 380 13.11 -12.70 21.03
N GLN A 381 12.85 -12.53 19.75
CA GLN A 381 11.56 -12.82 19.13
C GLN A 381 11.68 -13.99 18.16
N ARG A 382 10.56 -14.53 17.69
CA ARG A 382 10.51 -15.65 16.74
C ARG A 382 9.48 -15.41 15.63
N TRP A 383 9.44 -14.17 15.15
CA TRP A 383 8.50 -13.76 14.10
C TRP A 383 8.86 -14.43 12.78
N VAL A 384 7.84 -14.97 12.10
CA VAL A 384 7.95 -15.50 10.76
C VAL A 384 7.11 -14.68 9.78
N LEU A 385 7.52 -14.69 8.52
CA LEU A 385 6.80 -14.07 7.41
C LEU A 385 6.07 -15.15 6.62
N LYS A 386 4.87 -14.84 6.12
CA LYS A 386 4.01 -15.83 5.47
C LYS A 386 3.39 -15.33 4.17
N TYR A 387 3.45 -16.17 3.15
CA TYR A 387 2.73 -15.96 1.90
C TYR A 387 1.34 -16.61 1.99
N VAL A 388 0.30 -15.88 1.64
CA VAL A 388 -1.10 -16.32 1.71
C VAL A 388 -1.68 -16.38 0.32
N GLN A 389 -1.55 -17.53 -0.34
CA GLN A 389 -2.01 -17.75 -1.71
C GLN A 389 -3.51 -17.45 -1.91
N SER A 390 -4.36 -17.70 -0.90
CA SER A 390 -5.80 -17.43 -0.98
C SER A 390 -6.16 -15.95 -0.86
N ALA A 391 -5.20 -15.07 -0.59
CA ALA A 391 -5.38 -13.63 -0.57
C ALA A 391 -4.68 -13.04 -1.80
N PHE A 392 -5.37 -12.16 -2.53
CA PHE A 392 -4.78 -11.45 -3.65
C PHE A 392 -5.25 -9.99 -3.72
N GLY A 393 -4.41 -9.13 -4.29
CA GLY A 393 -4.70 -7.75 -4.67
C GLY A 393 -4.37 -7.54 -6.13
N GLU A 394 -5.32 -7.01 -6.90
CA GLU A 394 -5.13 -6.70 -8.32
C GLU A 394 -4.70 -5.24 -8.47
N THR A 395 -3.64 -4.97 -9.22
CA THR A 395 -3.11 -3.62 -9.45
C THR A 395 -2.88 -3.39 -10.94
N ASP A 396 -3.00 -2.14 -11.37
CA ASP A 396 -2.50 -1.68 -12.65
C ASP A 396 -0.96 -1.70 -12.67
N VAL A 397 -0.40 -1.78 -13.88
CA VAL A 397 1.05 -1.85 -14.10
C VAL A 397 1.44 -0.89 -15.23
N PRO A 398 2.71 -0.42 -15.24
CA PRO A 398 3.19 0.46 -16.30
C PRO A 398 2.95 -0.16 -17.68
N ASN A 399 2.23 0.58 -18.53
CA ASN A 399 1.96 0.18 -19.91
C ASN A 399 2.83 0.95 -20.93
N GLN A 400 3.64 1.90 -20.45
CA GLN A 400 4.57 2.70 -21.23
C GLN A 400 6.02 2.47 -20.80
N LEU A 401 6.94 2.51 -21.78
CA LEU A 401 8.35 2.19 -21.57
C LEU A 401 9.07 3.13 -20.56
N PRO A 402 8.87 4.47 -20.55
CA PRO A 402 9.57 5.34 -19.61
C PRO A 402 9.19 5.05 -18.14
N GLU A 403 7.90 4.83 -17.88
CA GLU A 403 7.40 4.50 -16.55
C GLU A 403 7.92 3.12 -16.11
N PHE A 404 7.88 2.14 -17.01
CA PHE A 404 8.42 0.80 -16.77
C PHE A 404 9.91 0.86 -16.39
N ILE A 405 10.75 1.55 -17.17
CA ILE A 405 12.19 1.69 -16.88
C ILE A 405 12.41 2.38 -15.51
N SER A 406 11.66 3.44 -15.22
CA SER A 406 11.73 4.14 -13.93
C SER A 406 11.39 3.21 -12.76
N GLN A 407 10.36 2.38 -12.91
CA GLN A 407 9.97 1.36 -11.93
C GLN A 407 11.08 0.33 -11.72
N ARG A 408 11.64 -0.22 -12.81
CA ARG A 408 12.69 -1.24 -12.75
C ARG A 408 13.96 -0.75 -12.08
N ARG A 409 14.39 0.47 -12.40
CA ARG A 409 15.57 1.05 -11.77
C ARG A 409 15.43 1.14 -10.25
N ARG A 410 14.28 1.60 -9.76
CA ARG A 410 14.00 1.68 -8.32
C ARG A 410 14.01 0.30 -7.68
N TRP A 411 13.31 -0.66 -8.28
CA TRP A 411 13.15 -2.00 -7.71
C TRP A 411 14.43 -2.81 -7.73
N LEU A 412 15.20 -2.78 -8.82
CA LEU A 412 16.45 -3.53 -8.93
C LEU A 412 17.52 -2.96 -8.00
N ASN A 413 17.72 -1.64 -7.97
CA ASN A 413 18.67 -1.01 -7.07
C ASN A 413 18.29 -1.28 -5.61
N GLY A 414 17.05 -1.00 -5.23
CA GLY A 414 16.58 -1.25 -3.86
C GLY A 414 16.71 -2.73 -3.45
N SER A 415 16.36 -3.66 -4.35
CA SER A 415 16.47 -5.10 -4.08
C SER A 415 17.91 -5.55 -3.87
N PHE A 416 18.85 -5.06 -4.69
CA PHE A 416 20.27 -5.40 -4.55
C PHE A 416 20.84 -4.92 -3.22
N PHE A 417 20.67 -3.64 -2.88
CA PHE A 417 21.22 -3.08 -1.65
C PHE A 417 20.58 -3.68 -0.39
N ALA A 418 19.27 -3.95 -0.42
CA ALA A 418 18.60 -4.64 0.68
C ALA A 418 19.06 -6.10 0.85
N ALA A 419 19.35 -6.81 -0.25
CA ALA A 419 19.89 -8.16 -0.20
C ALA A 419 21.32 -8.19 0.39
N VAL A 420 22.17 -7.23 0.01
CA VAL A 420 23.51 -7.06 0.62
C VAL A 420 23.38 -6.76 2.11
N TYR A 421 22.44 -5.89 2.49
CA TYR A 421 22.20 -5.53 3.89
C TYR A 421 21.76 -6.75 4.73
N SER A 422 20.76 -7.50 4.28
CA SER A 422 20.26 -8.67 4.99
C SER A 422 21.34 -9.76 5.07
N GLN A 423 22.11 -9.95 4.00
CA GLN A 423 23.22 -10.90 3.97
C GLN A 423 24.34 -10.50 4.93
N TYR A 424 24.70 -9.22 5.02
CA TYR A 424 25.73 -8.76 5.97
C TYR A 424 25.29 -8.97 7.43
N HIS A 425 24.00 -8.78 7.71
CA HIS A 425 23.44 -8.85 9.06
C HIS A 425 22.87 -10.22 9.45
N PHE A 426 22.93 -11.23 8.58
CA PHE A 426 22.22 -12.51 8.77
C PHE A 426 22.56 -13.22 10.10
N SER A 427 23.76 -13.01 10.64
CA SER A 427 24.20 -13.56 11.92
C SER A 427 23.27 -13.21 13.09
N ARG A 428 22.51 -12.10 12.98
CA ARG A 428 21.49 -11.69 13.96
C ARG A 428 20.38 -12.73 14.14
N ILE A 429 20.11 -13.59 13.16
CA ILE A 429 19.13 -14.68 13.27
C ILE A 429 19.48 -15.60 14.45
N TRP A 430 20.76 -15.76 14.78
CA TRP A 430 21.17 -16.60 15.91
C TRP A 430 20.82 -16.01 17.28
N SER A 431 20.59 -14.69 17.36
CA SER A 431 20.13 -13.98 18.57
C SER A 431 18.60 -14.03 18.78
N THR A 432 17.87 -14.66 17.86
CA THR A 432 16.41 -14.81 17.93
C THR A 432 16.01 -16.01 18.79
N ASN A 433 14.73 -16.06 19.18
CA ASN A 433 14.14 -17.17 19.94
C ASN A 433 13.53 -18.26 19.04
N HIS A 434 13.91 -18.33 17.77
CA HIS A 434 13.55 -19.42 16.86
C HIS A 434 14.14 -20.76 17.34
N THR A 435 13.48 -21.87 17.00
CA THR A 435 14.00 -23.21 17.28
C THR A 435 15.29 -23.46 16.49
N VAL A 436 16.16 -24.35 16.98
CA VAL A 436 17.43 -24.67 16.30
C VAL A 436 17.19 -25.11 14.85
N GLY A 437 16.21 -26.00 14.62
CA GLY A 437 15.85 -26.42 13.27
C GLY A 437 15.41 -25.26 12.36
N ARG A 438 14.65 -24.29 12.90
CA ARG A 438 14.26 -23.08 12.15
C ARG A 438 15.47 -22.19 11.85
N LYS A 439 16.39 -22.00 12.80
CA LYS A 439 17.62 -21.22 12.58
C LYS A 439 18.50 -21.85 11.49
N LEU A 440 18.60 -23.18 11.46
CA LEU A 440 19.32 -23.90 10.41
C LEU A 440 18.63 -23.76 9.05
N ALA A 441 17.30 -23.89 9.00
CA ALA A 441 16.53 -23.71 7.77
C ALA A 441 16.67 -22.28 7.21
N LEU A 442 16.57 -21.26 8.07
CA LEU A 442 16.81 -19.86 7.68
C LEU A 442 18.26 -19.66 7.22
N SER A 443 19.25 -20.27 7.90
CA SER A 443 20.65 -20.16 7.47
C SER A 443 20.87 -20.77 6.07
N LEU A 444 20.18 -21.86 5.75
CA LEU A 444 20.19 -22.45 4.41
C LEU A 444 19.55 -21.52 3.38
N GLU A 445 18.42 -20.89 3.71
CA GLU A 445 17.77 -19.89 2.85
C GLU A 445 18.69 -18.68 2.58
N PHE A 446 19.38 -18.16 3.59
CA PHE A 446 20.35 -17.07 3.41
C PHE A 446 21.56 -17.50 2.57
N PHE A 447 22.02 -18.75 2.71
CA PHE A 447 23.05 -19.29 1.82
C PHE A 447 22.56 -19.39 0.37
N TYR A 448 21.34 -19.87 0.16
CA TYR A 448 20.69 -19.87 -1.16
C TYR A 448 20.61 -18.45 -1.75
N ASN A 449 20.15 -17.48 -0.97
CA ASN A 449 20.04 -16.08 -1.39
C ASN A 449 21.41 -15.46 -1.69
N PHE A 450 22.46 -15.84 -0.95
CA PHE A 450 23.84 -15.41 -1.23
C PHE A 450 24.33 -15.92 -2.58
N VAL A 451 24.13 -17.21 -2.87
CA VAL A 451 24.47 -17.80 -4.18
C VAL A 451 23.66 -17.11 -5.28
N HIS A 452 22.36 -16.92 -5.08
CA HIS A 452 21.50 -16.22 -6.03
C HIS A 452 21.96 -14.77 -6.28
N LEU A 453 22.43 -14.06 -5.26
CA LEU A 453 22.96 -12.70 -5.39
C LEU A 453 24.22 -12.67 -6.26
N ILE A 454 25.14 -13.63 -6.10
CA ILE A 454 26.33 -13.77 -6.95
C ILE A 454 25.92 -14.07 -8.40
N PHE A 455 25.00 -15.01 -8.61
CA PHE A 455 24.49 -15.34 -9.94
C PHE A 455 23.80 -14.16 -10.61
N SER A 456 23.02 -13.39 -9.86
CA SER A 456 22.35 -12.17 -10.35
C SER A 456 23.35 -11.10 -10.75
N TRP A 457 24.39 -10.89 -9.93
CA TRP A 457 25.46 -9.93 -10.21
C TRP A 457 26.24 -10.27 -11.49
N LEU A 458 26.55 -11.55 -11.67
CA LEU A 458 27.24 -12.06 -12.87
C LEU A 458 26.29 -12.35 -14.04
N GLY A 459 24.98 -12.17 -13.85
CA GLY A 459 23.94 -12.62 -14.79
C GLY A 459 24.09 -12.02 -16.19
N MET A 460 24.39 -10.72 -16.28
CA MET A 460 24.62 -10.07 -17.58
C MET A 460 25.82 -10.66 -18.32
N GLY A 461 26.92 -10.95 -17.61
CA GLY A 461 28.11 -11.57 -18.17
C GLY A 461 27.83 -13.02 -18.59
N ASN A 462 27.17 -13.79 -17.72
CA ASN A 462 26.81 -15.18 -18.00
C ASN A 462 25.89 -15.30 -19.22
N PHE A 463 24.89 -14.42 -19.35
CA PHE A 463 24.00 -14.42 -20.50
C PHE A 463 24.75 -14.05 -21.79
N TYR A 464 25.63 -13.05 -21.75
CA TYR A 464 26.47 -12.69 -22.90
C TYR A 464 27.39 -13.84 -23.32
N LEU A 465 28.11 -14.46 -22.37
CA LEU A 465 29.02 -15.56 -22.68
C LEU A 465 28.25 -16.77 -23.24
N THR A 466 27.09 -17.08 -22.65
CA THR A 466 26.22 -18.17 -23.14
C THR A 466 25.75 -17.87 -24.55
N PHE A 467 25.20 -16.67 -24.79
CA PHE A 467 24.80 -16.24 -26.12
C PHE A 467 25.96 -16.34 -27.12
N TYR A 468 27.12 -15.76 -26.79
CA TYR A 468 28.29 -15.72 -27.67
C TYR A 468 28.79 -17.12 -28.02
N PHE A 469 29.06 -17.96 -27.03
CA PHE A 469 29.64 -19.29 -27.28
C PHE A 469 28.65 -20.25 -27.94
N VAL A 470 27.38 -20.24 -27.54
CA VAL A 470 26.35 -21.09 -28.15
C VAL A 470 26.12 -20.68 -29.60
N THR A 471 25.89 -19.39 -29.87
CA THR A 471 25.63 -18.94 -31.24
C THR A 471 26.86 -19.03 -32.13
N LYS A 472 28.07 -18.80 -31.59
CA LYS A 472 29.33 -19.00 -32.33
C LYS A 472 29.60 -20.48 -32.65
N SER A 473 29.20 -21.42 -31.78
CA SER A 473 29.37 -22.84 -32.08
C SER A 473 28.55 -23.27 -33.32
N LEU A 474 27.43 -22.59 -33.58
CA LEU A 474 26.57 -22.80 -34.74
C LEU A 474 27.12 -22.19 -36.04
N THR A 475 28.28 -21.54 -36.02
CA THR A 475 28.94 -21.03 -37.23
C THR A 475 29.97 -22.00 -37.81
N THR A 476 30.20 -23.13 -37.13
CA THR A 476 31.13 -24.15 -37.64
C THR A 476 30.49 -24.88 -38.83
N PRO A 477 31.23 -25.16 -39.92
CA PRO A 477 30.65 -25.77 -41.13
C PRO A 477 29.93 -27.10 -40.89
N GLU A 478 30.32 -27.83 -39.84
CA GLU A 478 29.73 -29.11 -39.44
C GLU A 478 28.38 -28.97 -38.71
N MET A 479 28.12 -27.80 -38.10
CA MET A 479 26.95 -27.54 -37.24
C MET A 479 26.09 -26.37 -37.73
N ASP A 480 26.44 -25.75 -38.86
CA ASP A 480 25.71 -24.60 -39.43
C ASP A 480 24.29 -25.04 -39.85
N PRO A 481 23.24 -24.59 -39.15
CA PRO A 481 21.87 -25.00 -39.45
C PRO A 481 21.32 -24.33 -40.72
N PHE A 482 21.98 -23.29 -41.23
CA PHE A 482 21.57 -22.55 -42.42
C PHE A 482 22.38 -22.93 -43.66
N GLY A 483 23.55 -23.54 -43.48
CA GLY A 483 24.45 -23.93 -44.55
C GLY A 483 25.14 -22.74 -45.23
N ASP A 484 26.11 -23.04 -46.09
CA ASP A 484 26.81 -22.06 -46.93
C ASP A 484 27.40 -20.84 -46.18
N GLY A 485 27.73 -20.98 -44.89
CA GLY A 485 28.31 -19.91 -44.07
C GLY A 485 27.30 -18.85 -43.58
N TRP A 486 26.00 -19.06 -43.82
CA TRP A 486 24.95 -18.17 -43.33
C TRP A 486 24.88 -18.12 -41.80
N GLY A 487 25.30 -19.20 -41.11
CA GLY A 487 25.44 -19.21 -39.66
C GLY A 487 26.36 -18.09 -39.16
N GLU A 488 27.50 -17.86 -39.82
CA GLU A 488 28.46 -16.81 -39.44
C GLU A 488 27.87 -15.40 -39.66
N HIS A 489 27.20 -15.18 -40.78
CA HIS A 489 26.56 -13.89 -41.08
C HIS A 489 25.44 -13.56 -40.09
N MET A 490 24.60 -14.55 -39.73
CA MET A 490 23.55 -14.38 -38.72
C MET A 490 24.14 -14.15 -37.32
N PHE A 491 25.18 -14.89 -36.95
CA PHE A 491 25.90 -14.68 -35.69
C PHE A 491 26.42 -13.24 -35.57
N LEU A 492 27.14 -12.75 -36.58
CA LEU A 492 27.67 -11.39 -36.60
C LEU A 492 26.56 -10.35 -36.45
N GLY A 493 25.47 -10.51 -37.22
CA GLY A 493 24.32 -9.60 -37.15
C GLY A 493 23.67 -9.56 -35.76
N LEU A 494 23.39 -10.73 -35.18
CA LEU A 494 22.81 -10.84 -33.84
C LEU A 494 23.76 -10.36 -32.75
N TRP A 495 25.07 -10.59 -32.90
CA TRP A 495 26.08 -10.15 -31.94
C TRP A 495 26.23 -8.63 -31.91
N TYR A 496 26.28 -7.98 -33.08
CA TYR A 496 26.27 -6.50 -33.14
C TYR A 496 24.97 -5.92 -32.60
N LEU A 497 23.82 -6.53 -32.93
CA LEU A 497 22.53 -6.11 -32.37
C LEU A 497 22.52 -6.25 -30.84
N TYR A 498 23.02 -7.36 -30.30
CA TYR A 498 23.14 -7.58 -28.86
C TYR A 498 24.00 -6.48 -28.21
N ILE A 499 25.20 -6.21 -28.75
CA ILE A 499 26.09 -5.18 -28.22
C ILE A 499 25.40 -3.81 -28.26
N PHE A 500 24.75 -3.48 -29.37
CA PHE A 500 23.99 -2.23 -29.50
C PHE A 500 22.88 -2.10 -28.45
N LEU A 501 22.07 -3.15 -28.27
CA LEU A 501 20.99 -3.18 -27.29
C LEU A 501 21.53 -3.12 -25.85
N PHE A 502 22.66 -3.77 -25.59
CA PHE A 502 23.33 -3.74 -24.29
C PHE A 502 23.80 -2.34 -23.94
N ILE A 503 24.53 -1.67 -24.86
CA ILE A 503 24.98 -0.29 -24.69
C ILE A 503 23.79 0.65 -24.54
N SER A 504 22.75 0.48 -25.36
CA SER A 504 21.52 1.29 -25.28
C SER A 504 20.83 1.13 -23.92
N SER A 505 20.69 -0.10 -23.43
CA SER A 505 20.10 -0.40 -22.11
C SER A 505 20.92 0.23 -20.98
N PHE A 506 22.25 0.17 -21.07
CA PHE A 506 23.15 0.80 -20.11
C PHE A 506 23.00 2.33 -20.10
N ILE A 507 22.95 2.97 -21.28
CA ILE A 507 22.72 4.41 -21.41
C ILE A 507 21.35 4.81 -20.83
N CYS A 508 20.29 4.05 -21.14
CA CYS A 508 18.95 4.29 -20.58
C CYS A 508 18.93 4.12 -19.05
N ALA A 509 19.72 3.19 -18.50
CA ALA A 509 19.83 2.98 -17.06
C ALA A 509 20.59 4.10 -16.33
N MET A 510 21.58 4.74 -16.98
CA MET A 510 22.38 5.85 -16.42
C MET A 510 21.61 7.18 -16.27
N GLY A 511 20.36 7.28 -16.74
CA GLY A 511 19.57 8.52 -16.69
C GLY A 511 19.50 9.14 -15.28
N ASN A 512 20.13 10.30 -15.11
CA ASN A 512 20.55 10.84 -13.80
C ASN A 512 19.49 11.63 -13.02
N ARG A 513 18.21 11.29 -13.14
CA ARG A 513 17.15 11.91 -12.32
C ARG A 513 16.29 10.84 -11.65
N PRO A 514 16.46 10.60 -10.33
CA PRO A 514 15.40 10.00 -9.55
C PRO A 514 14.24 10.99 -9.51
N GLN A 515 13.26 10.82 -10.39
CA GLN A 515 11.93 11.34 -10.16
C GLN A 515 11.32 10.43 -9.10
N GLY A 516 11.38 10.88 -7.86
CA GLY A 516 10.81 10.20 -6.71
C GLY A 516 9.99 11.14 -5.86
#